data_AF-A0A7S0UQH3-F1
#
_entry.id   AF-A0A7S0UQH3-F1
#
_cell.length_a   1.000
_cell.length_b   1.000
_cell.length_c   1.000
_cell.angle_alpha   90.00
_cell.angle_beta   90.00
_cell.angle_gamma   90.00
#
_symmetry.space_group_name_H-M   'P 1'
#
loop_
_entity.id
_entity.type
_entity.pdbx_description
1 polymer ?
#
loop_
_entity_poly.entity_id
_entity_poly.type
_entity_poly.pdbx_seq_one_letter_code
_entity_poly.pdbx_strand_id
1 'polypeptide(L)'
;LFKGYSDVTFIGDTISDRIVSKVVENAGQKLVRVRFQSTCNVTDESLCKLARGCPNLESFIYEETKEKPAENCKSVGQFLPDLLRRTRLRVLHLVNLPYMDWSAVASEASQSRLPMLPFIWRLVLRNVNLPP
;
A
#
# COMPACT_ATOMS: atom_id res chain seq x y z
N LEU A 1 0.51 -17.71 -14.75
CA LEU A 1 -0.95 -17.50 -14.74
C LEU A 1 -1.37 -16.03 -14.82
N PHE A 2 -0.52 -15.05 -14.48
CA PHE A 2 -0.87 -13.62 -14.56
C PHE A 2 0.07 -12.88 -15.51
N LYS A 3 -0.26 -12.80 -16.80
CA LYS A 3 0.51 -12.00 -17.78
C LYS A 3 -0.42 -10.97 -18.41
N GLY A 4 0.02 -9.72 -18.49
CA GLY A 4 -0.67 -8.66 -19.23
C GLY A 4 -1.60 -7.74 -18.42
N TYR A 5 -1.82 -8.03 -17.14
CA TYR A 5 -2.62 -7.16 -16.27
C TYR A 5 -1.79 -5.97 -15.76
N SER A 6 -2.37 -4.77 -15.81
CA SER A 6 -1.85 -3.55 -15.18
C SER A 6 -2.55 -3.20 -13.87
N ASP A 7 -3.62 -3.93 -13.55
CA ASP A 7 -4.53 -3.63 -12.46
C ASP A 7 -4.78 -4.92 -11.67
N VAL A 8 -4.62 -4.86 -10.35
CA VAL A 8 -4.92 -5.99 -9.47
C VAL A 8 -5.69 -5.53 -8.25
N THR A 9 -6.68 -6.32 -7.85
CA THR A 9 -7.41 -6.14 -6.59
C THR A 9 -7.30 -7.41 -5.77
N PHE A 10 -6.83 -7.27 -4.54
CA PHE A 10 -6.76 -8.31 -3.52
C PHE A 10 -7.93 -8.13 -2.56
N ILE A 11 -8.75 -9.16 -2.37
CA ILE A 11 -9.95 -9.09 -1.52
C ILE A 11 -9.95 -10.25 -0.53
N GLY A 12 -10.14 -9.92 0.75
CA GLY A 12 -10.39 -10.88 1.82
C GLY A 12 -9.14 -11.42 2.52
N ASP A 13 -9.37 -12.02 3.68
CA ASP A 13 -8.28 -12.47 4.58
C ASP A 13 -7.51 -13.69 4.06
N THR A 14 -7.99 -14.37 3.01
CA THR A 14 -7.23 -15.44 2.37
C THR A 14 -6.01 -14.93 1.60
N ILE A 15 -5.94 -13.61 1.34
CA ILE A 15 -4.78 -13.00 0.71
C ILE A 15 -3.61 -12.96 1.70
N SER A 16 -2.48 -13.54 1.27
CA SER A 16 -1.24 -13.62 2.04
C SER A 16 -0.08 -13.04 1.25
N ASP A 17 1.04 -12.79 1.94
CA ASP A 17 2.30 -12.34 1.36
C ASP A 17 2.77 -13.21 0.18
N ARG A 18 2.49 -14.52 0.22
CA ARG A 18 2.80 -15.45 -0.88
C ARG A 18 2.04 -15.08 -2.16
N ILE A 19 0.77 -14.74 -2.04
CA ILE A 19 -0.08 -14.37 -3.19
C ILE A 19 0.40 -13.01 -3.75
N VAL A 20 0.65 -12.04 -2.87
CA VAL A 20 1.21 -10.74 -3.25
C VAL A 20 2.54 -10.91 -3.99
N SER A 21 3.47 -11.69 -3.44
CA SER A 21 4.77 -11.95 -4.05
C SER A 21 4.62 -12.60 -5.42
N LYS A 22 3.68 -13.54 -5.58
CA LYS A 22 3.45 -14.18 -6.87
C LYS A 22 2.92 -13.22 -7.92
N VAL A 23 2.11 -12.25 -7.54
CA VAL A 23 1.66 -11.19 -8.44
C VAL A 23 2.83 -10.28 -8.82
N VAL A 24 3.64 -9.87 -7.86
CA VAL A 24 4.84 -9.04 -8.11
C VAL A 24 5.81 -9.73 -9.06
N GLU A 25 6.13 -11.01 -8.85
CA GLU A 25 7.00 -11.81 -9.72
C GLU A 25 6.52 -11.86 -11.17
N ASN A 26 5.21 -12.00 -11.37
CA ASN A 26 4.64 -12.24 -12.71
C ASN A 26 4.26 -10.95 -13.45
N ALA A 27 3.90 -9.90 -12.72
CA ALA A 27 3.27 -8.71 -13.28
C ALA A 27 3.84 -7.39 -12.78
N GLY A 28 4.74 -7.38 -11.78
CA GLY A 28 5.15 -6.16 -11.08
C GLY A 28 5.59 -5.02 -12.00
N GLN A 29 6.38 -5.32 -13.03
CA GLN A 29 6.86 -4.33 -14.00
C GLN A 29 5.76 -3.68 -14.86
N LYS A 30 4.56 -4.27 -14.91
CA LYS A 30 3.41 -3.77 -15.67
C LYS A 30 2.29 -3.22 -14.79
N LEU A 31 2.37 -3.41 -13.46
CA LEU A 31 1.32 -2.96 -12.56
C LEU A 31 1.33 -1.44 -12.43
N VAL A 32 0.17 -0.86 -12.72
CA VAL A 32 -0.16 0.58 -12.63
C VAL A 32 -1.08 0.83 -11.45
N ARG A 33 -2.01 -0.10 -11.15
CA ARG A 33 -2.93 0.03 -10.02
C ARG A 33 -2.99 -1.24 -9.16
N VAL A 34 -2.93 -1.04 -7.86
CA VAL A 34 -3.09 -2.10 -6.86
C VAL A 34 -4.12 -1.66 -5.84
N ARG A 35 -5.08 -2.54 -5.55
CA ARG A 35 -6.05 -2.37 -4.47
C ARG A 35 -5.98 -3.54 -3.50
N PHE A 36 -5.99 -3.23 -2.21
CA PHE A 36 -6.21 -4.16 -1.11
C PHE A 36 -7.55 -3.82 -0.45
N GLN A 37 -8.40 -4.83 -0.30
CA GLN A 37 -9.70 -4.72 0.35
C GLN A 37 -9.85 -5.80 1.41
N SER A 38 -9.93 -5.39 2.68
CA SER A 38 -10.16 -6.32 3.81
C SER A 38 -9.15 -7.48 3.84
N THR A 39 -7.85 -7.16 3.75
CA THR A 39 -6.75 -8.14 3.67
C THR A 39 -5.85 -8.11 4.91
N CYS A 40 -6.26 -8.72 6.02
CA CYS A 40 -5.49 -8.63 7.27
C CYS A 40 -4.25 -9.52 7.37
N ASN A 41 -4.07 -10.46 6.46
CA ASN A 41 -2.93 -11.40 6.48
C ASN A 41 -1.72 -10.93 5.65
N VAL A 42 -1.78 -9.74 5.06
CA VAL A 42 -0.69 -9.12 4.30
C VAL A 42 0.19 -8.29 5.25
N THR A 43 1.51 -8.48 5.19
CA THR A 43 2.47 -7.78 6.04
C THR A 43 3.07 -6.55 5.36
N ASP A 44 3.61 -5.62 6.15
CA ASP A 44 4.43 -4.51 5.64
C ASP A 44 5.62 -4.99 4.79
N GLU A 45 6.23 -6.13 5.13
CA GLU A 45 7.37 -6.67 4.37
C GLU A 45 6.97 -7.00 2.92
N SER A 46 5.81 -7.63 2.74
CA SER A 46 5.32 -7.97 1.40
C SER A 46 4.90 -6.72 0.61
N LEU A 47 4.35 -5.71 1.28
CA LEU A 47 4.00 -4.42 0.67
C LEU A 47 5.24 -3.61 0.27
N CYS A 48 6.33 -3.68 1.06
CA CYS A 48 7.65 -3.17 0.67
C CYS A 48 8.20 -3.89 -0.57
N LYS A 49 8.08 -5.24 -0.63
CA LYS A 49 8.46 -6.01 -1.82
C LYS A 49 7.63 -5.61 -3.04
N LEU A 50 6.33 -5.36 -2.86
CA LEU A 50 5.46 -4.85 -3.90
C LEU A 50 5.93 -3.47 -4.40
N ALA A 51 6.20 -2.52 -3.51
CA ALA A 51 6.73 -1.21 -3.88
C ALA A 51 8.04 -1.31 -4.68
N ARG A 52 8.93 -2.23 -4.30
CA ARG A 52 10.21 -2.48 -4.99
C ARG A 52 10.04 -3.15 -6.35
N GLY A 53 9.07 -4.05 -6.48
CA GLY A 53 8.82 -4.83 -7.69
C GLY A 53 7.89 -4.17 -8.70
N CYS A 54 7.20 -3.09 -8.31
CA CYS A 54 6.19 -2.39 -9.11
C CYS A 54 6.56 -0.90 -9.34
N PRO A 55 7.63 -0.59 -10.10
CA PRO A 55 8.12 0.78 -10.27
C PRO A 55 7.14 1.70 -11.04
N ASN A 56 6.23 1.12 -11.83
CA ASN A 56 5.24 1.84 -12.62
C ASN A 56 3.91 2.08 -11.89
N LEU A 57 3.86 1.77 -10.59
CA LEU A 57 2.64 1.91 -9.81
C LEU A 57 2.25 3.39 -9.67
N GLU A 58 1.05 3.73 -10.13
CA GLU A 58 0.47 5.08 -10.07
C GLU A 58 -0.71 5.17 -9.10
N SER A 59 -1.38 4.06 -8.79
CA SER A 59 -2.48 4.03 -7.80
C SER A 59 -2.31 2.92 -6.79
N PHE A 60 -2.35 3.30 -5.51
CA PHE A 60 -2.41 2.38 -4.39
C PHE A 60 -3.64 2.67 -3.55
N ILE A 61 -4.48 1.66 -3.37
CA ILE A 61 -5.69 1.74 -2.56
C ILE A 61 -5.63 0.65 -1.51
N TYR A 62 -5.80 1.02 -0.25
CA TYR A 62 -5.95 0.08 0.86
C TYR A 62 -7.18 0.50 1.68
N GLU A 63 -8.19 -0.35 1.64
CA GLU A 63 -9.47 -0.13 2.30
C GLU A 63 -9.86 -1.33 3.16
N GLU A 64 -10.25 -1.08 4.41
CA GLU A 64 -10.95 -2.05 5.23
C GLU A 64 -12.46 -1.79 5.16
N THR A 65 -13.19 -2.75 4.59
CA THR A 65 -14.65 -2.65 4.43
C THR A 65 -15.45 -3.34 5.53
N LYS A 66 -14.78 -4.05 6.45
CA LYS A 66 -15.43 -4.65 7.63
C LYS A 66 -15.93 -3.55 8.57
N GLU A 67 -17.10 -3.80 9.16
CA GLU A 67 -17.74 -2.89 10.12
C GLU A 67 -16.84 -2.57 11.32
N LYS A 68 -16.06 -3.56 11.76
CA LYS A 68 -14.99 -3.40 12.76
C LYS A 68 -13.65 -3.71 12.10
N PRO A 69 -12.76 -2.72 11.92
CA PRO A 69 -11.41 -2.96 11.43
C PRO A 69 -10.70 -3.95 12.36
N ALA A 70 -9.98 -4.91 11.79
CA ALA A 70 -9.31 -5.89 12.62
C ALA A 70 -8.07 -5.25 13.27
N GLU A 71 -8.02 -5.29 14.60
CA GLU A 71 -6.85 -4.85 15.40
C GLU A 71 -5.59 -5.68 15.10
N ASN A 72 -5.77 -6.89 14.58
CA ASN A 72 -4.71 -7.86 14.31
C ASN A 72 -4.28 -7.91 12.83
N CYS A 73 -4.66 -6.91 12.04
CA CYS A 73 -4.17 -6.74 10.67
C CYS A 73 -2.63 -6.63 10.69
N LYS A 74 -1.94 -7.45 9.89
CA LYS A 74 -0.47 -7.58 9.95
C LYS A 74 0.30 -6.43 9.33
N SER A 75 -0.34 -5.64 8.47
CA SER A 75 0.24 -4.42 7.90
C SER A 75 -0.14 -3.23 8.77
N VAL A 76 0.86 -2.53 9.30
CA VAL A 76 0.68 -1.38 10.18
C VAL A 76 1.23 -0.09 9.59
N GLY A 77 1.57 -0.03 8.30
CA GLY A 77 1.91 1.22 7.61
C GLY A 77 3.41 1.50 7.46
N GLN A 78 4.26 0.61 7.98
CA GLN A 78 5.72 0.66 7.81
C GLN A 78 6.16 0.53 6.34
N PHE A 79 5.29 0.04 5.45
CA PHE A 79 5.56 0.02 4.01
C PHE A 79 5.46 1.38 3.32
N LEU A 80 4.77 2.35 3.92
CA LEU A 80 4.43 3.61 3.25
C LEU A 80 5.67 4.38 2.74
N PRO A 81 6.77 4.53 3.50
CA PRO A 81 7.95 5.23 2.98
C PRO A 81 8.55 4.55 1.74
N ASP A 82 8.62 3.22 1.75
CA ASP A 82 9.16 2.47 0.61
C ASP A 82 8.22 2.56 -0.59
N LEU A 83 6.91 2.54 -0.37
CA LEU A 83 5.89 2.79 -1.39
C LEU A 83 6.05 4.17 -2.01
N LEU A 84 6.09 5.22 -1.19
CA LEU A 84 6.20 6.62 -1.65
C LEU A 84 7.51 6.90 -2.38
N ARG A 85 8.63 6.29 -1.96
CA ARG A 85 9.96 6.55 -2.54
C ARG A 85 10.23 5.77 -3.82
N ARG A 86 9.67 4.56 -3.96
CA ARG A 86 10.03 3.64 -5.05
C ARG A 86 9.06 3.64 -6.22
N THR A 87 7.93 4.31 -6.06
CA THR A 87 6.87 4.36 -7.07
C THR A 87 6.60 5.80 -7.48
N ARG A 88 5.81 5.99 -8.54
CA ARG A 88 5.34 7.30 -8.99
C ARG A 88 3.86 7.46 -8.68
N LEU A 89 3.51 7.23 -7.41
CA LEU A 89 2.12 7.31 -6.99
C LEU A 89 1.52 8.66 -7.31
N ARG A 90 0.35 8.57 -7.93
CA ARG A 90 -0.54 9.67 -8.27
C ARG A 90 -1.77 9.68 -7.39
N VAL A 91 -2.22 8.49 -7.02
CA VAL A 91 -3.41 8.25 -6.20
C VAL A 91 -3.02 7.38 -5.01
N LEU A 92 -3.20 7.92 -3.81
CA LEU A 92 -3.09 7.16 -2.55
C LEU A 92 -4.43 7.23 -1.82
N HIS A 93 -5.01 6.06 -1.57
CA HIS A 93 -6.30 5.93 -0.88
C HIS A 93 -6.14 4.99 0.31
N LEU A 94 -6.33 5.51 1.52
CA LEU A 94 -6.20 4.77 2.77
C LEU A 94 -7.49 4.98 3.57
N VAL A 95 -8.27 3.91 3.76
CA VAL A 95 -9.62 3.98 4.35
C VAL A 95 -9.81 2.92 5.42
N ASN A 96 -10.34 3.35 6.57
CA ASN A 96 -10.63 2.51 7.72
C ASN A 96 -9.39 1.74 8.21
N LEU A 97 -8.26 2.44 8.28
CA LEU A 97 -7.00 1.92 8.80
C LEU A 97 -6.63 2.69 10.09
N PRO A 98 -7.37 2.50 11.21
CA PRO A 98 -7.20 3.30 12.42
C PRO A 98 -5.96 2.93 13.24
N TYR A 99 -5.27 1.84 12.89
CA TYR A 99 -4.07 1.34 13.60
C TYR A 99 -2.78 1.55 12.81
N MET A 100 -2.77 2.49 11.86
CA MET A 100 -1.58 2.78 11.07
C MET A 100 -0.53 3.50 11.92
N ASP A 101 0.69 2.99 11.93
CA ASP A 101 1.86 3.62 12.48
C ASP A 101 2.49 4.55 11.44
N TRP A 102 2.36 5.85 11.67
CA TRP A 102 2.89 6.91 10.81
C TRP A 102 4.31 7.34 11.18
N SER A 103 4.91 6.77 12.23
CA SER A 103 6.22 7.18 12.74
C SER A 103 7.32 7.14 11.67
N ALA A 104 7.31 6.10 10.83
CA ALA A 104 8.28 5.96 9.74
C ALA A 104 8.10 7.04 8.66
N VAL A 105 6.85 7.39 8.34
CA VAL A 105 6.55 8.48 7.39
C VAL A 105 7.00 9.83 7.96
N ALA A 106 6.71 10.10 9.24
CA ALA A 106 7.12 11.32 9.91
C ALA A 106 8.66 11.45 10.01
N SER A 107 9.35 10.35 10.32
CA SER A 107 10.81 10.31 10.37
C SER A 107 11.43 10.59 9.00
N GLU A 108 10.92 10.01 7.93
CA GLU A 108 11.46 10.21 6.58
C GLU A 108 11.12 11.60 6.01
N ALA A 109 9.96 12.16 6.38
CA ALA A 109 9.58 13.54 6.06
C ALA A 109 10.52 14.56 6.73
N SER A 110 10.81 14.40 8.02
CA SER A 110 11.71 15.30 8.74
C SER A 110 13.15 15.28 8.21
N GLN A 111 13.57 14.14 7.63
CA GLN A 111 14.87 13.98 7.00
C GLN A 111 14.91 14.41 5.52
N SER A 112 13.81 14.96 4.97
CA SER A 112 13.69 15.32 3.54
C SER A 112 13.97 14.16 2.57
N ARG A 113 13.74 12.92 3.02
CA ARG A 113 14.03 11.70 2.26
C ARG A 113 12.83 11.17 1.48
N LEU A 114 11.62 11.51 1.92
CA LEU A 114 10.46 11.37 1.07
C LEU A 114 10.60 12.38 -0.06
N PRO A 115 10.29 11.98 -1.32
CA PRO A 115 10.15 12.98 -2.36
C PRO A 115 9.14 14.01 -1.83
N MET A 116 9.31 15.28 -2.19
CA MET A 116 8.15 16.17 -2.28
C MET A 116 7.02 15.33 -2.90
N LEU A 117 5.76 15.52 -2.49
CA LEU A 117 4.67 14.74 -3.06
C LEU A 117 4.08 15.41 -4.34
N PRO A 118 4.82 16.03 -5.30
CA PRO A 118 4.17 16.77 -6.38
C PRO A 118 3.46 15.82 -7.34
N PHE A 119 3.69 14.51 -7.22
CA PHE A 119 3.08 13.49 -8.07
C PHE A 119 1.73 12.99 -7.53
N ILE A 120 1.52 13.01 -6.20
CA ILE A 120 0.23 12.61 -5.61
C ILE A 120 -0.74 13.78 -5.73
N TRP A 121 -1.58 13.76 -6.75
CA TRP A 121 -2.62 14.76 -6.96
C TRP A 121 -3.95 14.35 -6.33
N ARG A 122 -4.10 13.07 -5.95
CA ARG A 122 -5.28 12.57 -5.23
C ARG A 122 -4.85 11.79 -3.99
N LEU A 123 -5.01 12.42 -2.84
CA LEU A 123 -4.85 11.80 -1.53
C LEU A 123 -6.22 11.67 -0.88
N VAL A 124 -6.61 10.44 -0.52
CA VAL A 124 -7.85 10.18 0.22
C VAL A 124 -7.51 9.43 1.48
N LEU A 125 -7.79 10.07 2.62
CA LEU A 125 -7.58 9.53 3.96
C LEU A 125 -8.93 9.57 4.67
N ARG A 126 -9.43 8.42 5.11
CA ARG A 126 -10.70 8.33 5.84
C ARG A 126 -10.56 7.34 6.99
N ASN A 127 -10.93 7.76 8.19
CA ASN A 127 -10.84 6.91 9.39
C ASN A 127 -9.44 6.30 9.55
N VAL A 128 -8.44 7.18 9.57
CA VAL A 128 -7.02 6.88 9.80
C VAL A 128 -6.54 7.73 10.97
N ASN A 129 -5.62 7.19 11.78
CA ASN A 129 -5.04 7.83 12.95
C ASN A 129 -3.81 8.69 12.57
N LEU A 130 -4.05 9.86 11.96
CA LEU A 130 -2.95 10.77 11.62
C LEU A 130 -2.26 11.29 12.89
N PRO A 131 -0.91 11.43 12.87
CA PRO A 131 -0.20 12.09 13.94
C PRO A 131 -0.63 13.56 14.04
N PRO A 132 -0.57 14.15 15.24
CA PRO A 132 -0.92 15.56 15.47
C PRO A 132 -0.01 16.53 14.71
#